data_AF-A0AAV8Y7D1-F1
#
_entry.id   AF-A0AAV8Y7D1-F1
#
_cell.length_a   1.000
_cell.length_b   1.000
_cell.length_c   1.000
_cell.angle_alpha   90.00
_cell.angle_beta   90.00
_cell.angle_gamma   90.00
#
_symmetry.space_group_name_H-M   'P 1'
#
loop_
_entity.id
_entity.type
_entity.pdbx_description
1 polymer ?
#
loop_
_entity_poly.entity_id
_entity_poly.type
_entity_poly.pdbx_seq_one_letter_code
_entity_poly.pdbx_strand_id
1 'polypeptide(L)'
;MEISMDWSDHALWWPEQNVWLTRTRSTLDQCGVHADALLHFTPMHKSLRVQLPDLRYLDMKVDFSIKTFSAVAQVCKDLGIRHPEELSFSKPLEYVHLKYNYKDMPKKKADQNGAQKNGHLPADTNTFIANSSPVGSTGSLDKSPLHVCARDAI
;
A
#
# COMPACT_ATOMS: atom_id res chain seq x y z
N MET A 1 17.86 -14.57 28.14
CA MET A 1 16.41 -14.72 27.99
C MET A 1 16.15 -14.98 26.52
N GLU A 2 15.67 -16.18 26.21
CA GLU A 2 15.29 -16.58 24.86
C GLU A 2 14.03 -15.79 24.50
N ILE A 3 14.18 -14.75 23.67
CA ILE A 3 13.04 -13.98 23.15
C ILE A 3 12.40 -14.89 22.09
N SER A 4 11.52 -15.78 22.54
CA SER A 4 10.67 -16.56 21.67
C SER A 4 9.81 -15.60 20.84
N MET A 5 9.77 -15.80 19.52
CA MET A 5 8.84 -15.07 18.63
C MET A 5 7.41 -15.26 19.13
N ASP A 6 6.76 -14.15 19.50
CA ASP A 6 5.37 -14.15 19.94
C ASP A 6 4.45 -14.18 18.70
N TRP A 7 3.82 -15.33 18.50
CA TRP A 7 2.86 -15.55 17.41
C TRP A 7 1.42 -15.17 17.80
N SER A 8 1.20 -14.74 19.04
CA SER A 8 -0.15 -14.43 19.56
C SER A 8 -0.84 -13.28 18.82
N ASP A 9 -0.06 -12.38 18.21
CA ASP A 9 -0.55 -11.20 17.48
C ASP A 9 -0.73 -11.45 15.97
N HIS A 10 -0.59 -12.69 15.49
CA HIS A 10 -0.68 -13.02 14.06
C HIS A 10 -2.02 -13.65 13.69
N ALA A 11 -2.56 -13.28 12.53
CA ALA A 11 -3.75 -13.88 11.95
C ALA A 11 -3.64 -14.02 10.43
N LEU A 12 -4.62 -14.72 9.84
CA LEU A 12 -4.73 -14.90 8.40
C LEU A 12 -5.61 -13.79 7.80
N TRP A 13 -5.07 -13.07 6.82
CA TRP A 13 -5.77 -12.06 6.02
C TRP A 13 -6.07 -12.62 4.62
N TRP A 14 -7.32 -12.52 4.19
CA TRP A 14 -7.75 -12.89 2.84
C TRP A 14 -8.01 -11.63 2.01
N PRO A 15 -7.08 -11.23 1.11
CA PRO A 15 -7.17 -10.00 0.34
C PRO A 15 -8.31 -10.00 -0.68
N GLU A 16 -8.63 -11.15 -1.28
CA GLU A 16 -9.67 -11.25 -2.31
C GLU A 16 -11.06 -10.94 -1.76
N GLN A 17 -11.38 -11.43 -0.56
CA GLN A 17 -12.62 -11.14 0.14
C GLN A 17 -12.51 -9.94 1.09
N ASN A 18 -11.31 -9.34 1.21
CA ASN A 18 -11.00 -8.26 2.13
C ASN A 18 -11.48 -8.56 3.57
N VAL A 19 -11.19 -9.77 4.06
CA VAL A 19 -11.64 -10.26 5.38
C VAL A 19 -10.50 -10.92 6.17
N TRP A 20 -10.52 -10.73 7.48
CA TRP A 20 -9.64 -11.44 8.41
C TRP A 20 -10.28 -12.73 8.90
N LEU A 21 -9.52 -13.81 8.89
CA LEU A 21 -9.93 -15.12 9.40
C LEU A 21 -9.52 -15.25 10.87
N THR A 22 -10.27 -14.60 11.77
CA THR A 22 -10.00 -14.60 13.22
C THR A 22 -10.68 -15.75 13.96
N ARG A 23 -11.60 -16.47 13.31
CA ARG A 23 -12.41 -17.53 13.93
C ARG A 23 -11.68 -18.87 13.94
N THR A 24 -10.88 -19.11 14.97
CA THR A 24 -10.04 -20.32 15.11
C THR A 24 -10.80 -21.64 15.23
N ARG A 25 -12.11 -21.62 15.51
CA ARG A 25 -12.95 -22.83 15.64
C ARG A 25 -13.75 -23.16 14.36
N SER A 26 -13.62 -22.38 13.30
CA SER A 26 -14.28 -22.64 12.03
C SER A 26 -13.36 -23.37 11.07
N THR A 27 -13.93 -24.27 10.26
CA THR A 27 -13.17 -24.90 9.18
C THR A 27 -12.95 -23.90 8.04
N LEU A 28 -11.92 -24.15 7.24
CA LEU A 28 -11.60 -23.34 6.07
C LEU A 28 -12.78 -23.28 5.07
N ASP A 29 -13.48 -24.40 4.94
CA ASP A 29 -14.71 -24.56 4.17
C ASP A 29 -15.89 -23.72 4.71
N GLN A 30 -16.07 -23.65 6.04
CA GLN A 30 -17.06 -22.75 6.66
C GLN A 30 -16.77 -21.27 6.44
N CYS A 31 -15.50 -20.92 6.21
CA CYS A 31 -15.08 -19.58 5.82
C CYS A 31 -15.17 -19.35 4.30
N GLY A 32 -15.52 -20.37 3.51
CA GLY A 32 -15.62 -20.30 2.05
C GLY A 32 -14.26 -20.24 1.33
N VAL A 33 -13.18 -20.63 2.00
CA VAL A 33 -11.83 -20.56 1.44
C VAL A 33 -11.54 -21.82 0.63
N HIS A 34 -11.15 -21.62 -0.63
CA HIS A 34 -10.85 -22.68 -1.62
C HIS A 34 -9.34 -22.87 -1.80
N ALA A 35 -8.94 -23.86 -2.61
CA ALA A 35 -7.53 -24.25 -2.79
C ALA A 35 -6.66 -23.19 -3.50
N ASP A 36 -7.28 -22.29 -4.27
CA ASP A 36 -6.65 -21.19 -5.00
C ASP A 36 -6.60 -19.87 -4.21
N ALA A 37 -7.19 -19.84 -3.00
CA ALA A 37 -7.21 -18.66 -2.18
C ALA A 37 -5.80 -18.33 -1.64
N LEU A 38 -5.32 -17.13 -1.95
CA LEU A 38 -4.09 -16.61 -1.39
C LEU A 38 -4.37 -15.99 -0.01
N LEU A 39 -3.79 -16.57 1.04
CA LEU A 39 -3.88 -16.03 2.40
C LEU A 39 -2.54 -15.45 2.85
N HIS A 40 -2.60 -14.31 3.54
CA HIS A 40 -1.43 -13.68 4.14
C HIS A 40 -1.42 -13.93 5.65
N PHE A 41 -0.36 -14.56 6.15
CA PHE A 41 -0.11 -14.65 7.58
C PHE A 41 0.66 -13.40 8.04
N THR A 42 0.02 -12.53 8.82
CA THR A 42 0.58 -11.21 9.16
C THR A 42 0.10 -10.75 10.54
N PRO A 43 0.87 -9.92 11.27
CA PRO A 43 0.41 -9.32 12.52
C PRO A 43 -0.88 -8.53 12.34
N MET A 44 -1.82 -8.67 13.28
CA MET A 44 -3.07 -7.90 13.31
C MET A 44 -2.81 -6.46 13.74
N HIS A 45 -1.97 -6.25 14.74
CA HIS A 45 -1.61 -4.91 15.16
C HIS A 45 -0.44 -4.35 14.34
N LYS A 46 -0.64 -3.19 13.75
CA LYS A 46 0.40 -2.49 12.98
C LYS A 46 0.47 -1.03 13.40
N SER A 47 1.62 -0.41 13.19
CA SER A 47 1.79 1.02 13.41
C SER A 47 1.03 1.81 12.33
N LEU A 48 0.05 2.60 12.76
CA LEU A 48 -0.69 3.53 11.93
C LEU A 48 -0.25 4.95 12.28
N ARG A 49 0.23 5.68 11.26
CA ARG A 49 0.53 7.10 11.37
C ARG A 49 -0.76 7.90 11.21
N VAL A 50 -1.26 8.45 12.32
CA VAL A 50 -2.50 9.24 12.38
C VAL A 50 -2.16 10.72 12.38
N GLN A 51 -2.84 11.50 11.54
CA GLN A 51 -2.80 12.96 11.61
C GLN A 51 -3.95 13.44 12.50
N LEU A 52 -3.61 14.22 13.52
CA LEU A 52 -4.58 14.85 14.39
C LEU A 52 -5.14 16.13 13.73
N PRO A 53 -6.30 16.65 14.19
CA PRO A 53 -6.87 17.90 13.68
C PRO A 53 -5.95 19.12 13.82
N ASP A 54 -4.98 19.07 14.74
CA ASP A 54 -3.94 20.09 14.92
C ASP A 54 -2.76 19.95 13.92
N LEU A 55 -2.90 19.11 12.90
CA LEU A 55 -1.93 18.77 11.85
C LEU A 55 -0.69 18.00 12.33
N ARG A 56 -0.60 17.64 13.61
CA ARG A 56 0.51 16.81 14.11
C ARG A 56 0.30 15.35 13.72
N TYR A 57 1.41 14.64 13.58
CA TYR A 57 1.41 13.20 13.31
C TYR A 57 1.79 12.43 14.55
N LEU A 58 1.10 11.32 14.77
CA LEU A 58 1.39 10.36 15.83
C LEU A 58 1.40 8.95 15.24
N ASP A 59 2.40 8.15 15.63
CA ASP A 59 2.43 6.73 15.31
C ASP A 59 1.79 5.95 16.44
N MET A 60 0.68 5.26 16.15
CA MET A 60 -0.07 4.48 17.13
C MET A 60 -0.17 3.02 16.69
N LYS A 61 -0.11 2.09 17.63
CA LYS A 61 -0.33 0.67 17.35
C LYS A 61 -1.84 0.40 17.31
N VAL A 62 -2.37 0.01 16.16
CA VAL A 62 -3.81 -0.20 15.94
C VAL A 62 -4.05 -1.60 15.39
N ASP A 63 -5.16 -2.23 15.79
CA ASP A 63 -5.60 -3.53 15.28
C ASP A 63 -6.32 -3.36 13.93
N PHE A 64 -5.78 -3.99 12.89
CA PHE A 64 -6.32 -3.98 11.53
C PHE A 64 -7.38 -5.07 11.29
N SER A 65 -7.55 -6.00 12.23
CA SER A 65 -8.50 -7.12 12.13
C SER A 65 -9.92 -6.76 12.56
N ILE A 66 -10.08 -5.68 13.33
CA ILE A 66 -11.36 -5.20 13.85
C ILE A 66 -12.02 -4.17 12.93
N LYS A 67 -13.30 -3.88 13.21
CA LYS A 67 -14.03 -2.81 12.51
C LYS A 67 -13.38 -1.46 12.78
N THR A 68 -13.38 -0.59 11.78
CA THR A 68 -12.84 0.79 11.85
C THR A 68 -13.34 1.55 13.07
N PHE A 69 -14.63 1.46 13.39
CA PHE A 69 -15.21 2.12 14.56
C PHE A 69 -14.58 1.68 15.89
N SER A 70 -14.35 0.38 16.06
CA SER A 70 -13.71 -0.16 17.26
C SER A 70 -12.25 0.28 17.37
N ALA A 71 -11.53 0.33 16.24
CA ALA A 71 -10.18 0.84 16.16
C ALA A 71 -10.10 2.35 16.52
N VAL A 72 -11.03 3.16 16.01
CA VAL A 72 -11.14 4.58 16.37
C VAL A 72 -11.42 4.75 17.86
N ALA A 73 -12.35 3.98 18.42
CA ALA A 73 -12.66 4.05 19.85
C ALA A 73 -11.45 3.71 20.74
N GLN A 74 -10.62 2.74 20.34
CA GLN A 74 -9.36 2.43 21.03
C GLN A 74 -8.36 3.59 20.94
N VAL A 75 -8.15 4.15 19.74
CA VAL A 75 -7.26 5.30 19.54
C VAL A 75 -7.71 6.52 20.33
N CYS A 76 -9.00 6.86 20.30
CA CYS A 76 -9.55 7.97 21.07
C CYS A 76 -9.39 7.74 22.58
N LYS A 77 -9.58 6.51 23.06
CA LYS A 77 -9.36 6.16 24.46
C LYS A 77 -7.90 6.39 24.88
N ASP A 78 -6.94 5.98 24.06
CA ASP A 78 -5.51 6.16 24.32
C ASP A 78 -5.09 7.64 24.30
N LEU A 79 -5.74 8.46 23.47
CA LEU A 79 -5.53 9.91 23.39
C LEU A 79 -6.28 10.71 24.46
N GLY A 80 -7.14 10.07 25.26
CA GLY A 80 -7.99 10.76 26.25
C GLY A 80 -9.12 11.59 25.62
N ILE A 81 -9.52 11.28 24.39
CA ILE A 81 -10.61 11.94 23.67
C ILE A 81 -11.94 11.28 24.05
N ARG A 82 -12.92 12.09 24.46
CA ARG A 82 -14.29 11.64 24.73
C ARG A 82 -15.13 11.61 23.45
N HIS A 83 -16.27 10.92 23.50
CA HIS A 83 -17.22 10.81 22.40
C HIS A 83 -16.59 10.29 21.09
N PRO A 84 -15.94 9.10 21.10
CA PRO A 84 -15.33 8.52 19.89
C PRO A 84 -16.34 8.29 18.76
N GLU A 85 -17.64 8.26 19.06
CA GLU A 85 -18.73 8.15 18.08
C GLU A 85 -18.83 9.34 17.12
N GLU A 86 -18.26 10.49 17.48
CA GLU A 86 -18.21 11.69 16.64
C GLU A 86 -17.02 11.68 15.67
N LEU A 87 -16.12 10.70 15.78
CA LEU A 87 -14.86 10.65 15.06
C LEU A 87 -14.76 9.42 14.15
N SER A 88 -13.96 9.55 13.10
CA SER A 88 -13.62 8.46 12.18
C SER A 88 -12.28 8.72 11.51
N PHE A 89 -11.68 7.68 10.93
CA PHE A 89 -10.50 7.84 10.09
C PHE A 89 -10.86 8.37 8.71
N SER A 90 -10.09 9.33 8.22
CA SER A 90 -10.13 9.80 6.84
C SER A 90 -8.92 9.28 6.07
N LYS A 91 -9.11 8.97 4.79
CA LYS A 91 -7.97 8.71 3.91
C LYS A 91 -7.23 10.03 3.64
N PRO A 92 -5.90 10.02 3.51
CA PRO A 92 -5.14 11.19 3.09
C PRO A 92 -5.68 11.77 1.77
N LEU A 93 -5.68 13.11 1.66
CA LEU A 93 -6.08 13.79 0.44
C LEU A 93 -4.94 13.73 -0.59
N GLU A 94 -5.12 12.92 -1.65
CA GLU A 94 -4.28 12.96 -2.84
C GLU A 94 -4.69 14.11 -3.79
N TYR A 95 -3.77 14.58 -4.64
CA TYR A 95 -4.00 15.65 -5.61
C TYR A 95 -5.20 15.41 -6.55
N VAL A 96 -5.48 14.14 -6.84
CA VAL A 96 -6.64 13.72 -7.64
C VAL A 96 -7.99 14.02 -6.96
N HIS A 97 -8.05 13.99 -5.62
CA HIS A 97 -9.25 14.32 -4.85
C HIS A 97 -9.60 15.81 -4.88
N LEU A 98 -8.65 16.66 -5.29
CA LEU A 98 -8.90 18.10 -5.44
C LEU A 98 -9.57 18.43 -6.79
N LYS A 99 -9.39 17.57 -7.80
CA LYS A 99 -9.90 17.81 -9.17
C LYS A 99 -11.28 17.23 -9.43
N TYR A 100 -11.59 16.11 -8.79
CA TYR A 100 -12.84 15.39 -9.00
C TYR A 100 -13.55 15.20 -7.66
N ASN A 101 -14.86 15.36 -7.66
CA ASN A 101 -15.67 14.93 -6.52
C ASN A 101 -15.49 13.42 -6.32
N TYR A 102 -15.51 12.97 -5.07
CA TYR A 102 -15.30 11.56 -4.73
C TYR A 102 -16.23 10.61 -5.49
N LYS A 103 -17.45 11.06 -5.84
CA LYS A 103 -18.44 10.29 -6.62
C LYS A 103 -18.02 10.06 -8.07
N ASP A 104 -17.27 11.00 -8.65
CA ASP A 104 -16.85 11.00 -10.06
C ASP A 104 -15.43 10.47 -10.23
N MET A 105 -14.80 10.02 -9.13
CA MET A 105 -13.43 9.53 -9.16
C MET A 105 -13.36 8.21 -9.95
N PRO A 106 -12.45 8.09 -10.92
CA PRO A 106 -12.24 6.81 -11.60
C PRO A 106 -11.78 5.79 -10.56
N LYS A 107 -12.61 4.75 -10.33
CA LYS A 107 -12.27 3.65 -9.44
C LYS A 107 -11.00 3.00 -9.97
N LYS A 108 -9.87 3.22 -9.31
CA LYS A 108 -8.63 2.51 -9.58
C LYS A 108 -8.96 1.03 -9.39
N LYS A 109 -9.01 0.27 -10.49
CA LYS A 109 -9.07 -1.19 -10.42
C LYS A 109 -7.87 -1.57 -9.57
N ALA A 110 -8.11 -2.21 -8.42
CA ALA A 110 -7.03 -2.75 -7.63
C ALA A 110 -6.24 -3.67 -8.57
N ASP A 111 -4.99 -3.30 -8.88
CA ASP A 111 -4.10 -4.20 -9.60
C ASP A 111 -3.98 -5.46 -8.75
N GLN A 112 -4.63 -6.53 -9.19
CA GLN A 112 -4.36 -7.89 -8.74
C GLN A 112 -2.97 -8.28 -9.25
N ASN A 113 -1.91 -7.67 -8.70
CA ASN A 113 -0.53 -8.11 -8.92
C ASN A 113 -0.23 -9.34 -8.06
N GLY A 114 -0.96 -10.42 -8.35
CA GLY A 114 -0.76 -11.77 -7.83
C GLY A 114 -0.92 -12.85 -8.89
N ALA A 115 -1.24 -12.52 -10.14
CA ALA A 115 -1.19 -13.47 -11.25
C ALA A 115 0.26 -13.64 -11.72
N GLN A 116 0.99 -14.58 -11.11
CA GLN A 116 2.18 -15.15 -11.75
C GLN A 116 1.75 -15.72 -13.10
N LYS A 117 2.11 -15.04 -14.19
CA LYS A 117 2.05 -15.63 -15.52
C LYS A 117 3.08 -16.75 -15.57
N ASN A 118 2.58 -17.98 -15.70
CA ASN A 118 3.37 -19.16 -15.98
C ASN A 118 4.33 -18.93 -17.17
N GLY A 119 5.62 -19.16 -16.88
CA GLY A 119 6.70 -19.61 -17.75
C GLY A 119 6.67 -19.30 -19.24
N HIS A 120 7.52 -18.36 -19.66
CA HIS A 120 8.48 -18.61 -20.76
C HIS A 120 9.66 -17.64 -20.62
N LEU A 121 10.77 -18.13 -20.05
CA LEU A 121 12.08 -17.48 -20.13
C LEU A 121 12.73 -17.98 -21.44
N PRO A 122 13.02 -17.12 -22.43
CA PRO A 122 13.91 -17.53 -23.51
C PRO A 122 15.34 -17.63 -22.95
N ALA A 123 16.00 -18.73 -23.31
CA ALA A 123 17.32 -19.12 -22.81
C ALA A 123 18.38 -18.05 -23.07
N ASP A 124 19.20 -17.82 -22.04
CA ASP A 124 20.44 -17.07 -22.12
C ASP A 124 21.34 -17.64 -23.22
N THR A 125 21.75 -16.80 -24.17
CA THR A 125 22.98 -17.05 -24.93
C THR A 125 23.70 -15.72 -25.14
N ASN A 126 24.71 -15.49 -24.31
CA ASN A 126 25.73 -14.49 -24.55
C ASN A 126 26.53 -14.87 -25.81
N THR A 127 26.44 -14.08 -26.87
CA THR A 127 27.43 -14.09 -27.95
C THR A 127 27.96 -12.68 -28.15
N PHE A 128 29.11 -12.41 -27.55
CA PHE A 128 29.98 -11.30 -27.91
C PHE A 128 30.47 -11.46 -29.35
N ILE A 129 30.16 -10.51 -30.24
CA ILE A 129 31.02 -10.16 -31.38
C ILE A 129 31.05 -8.63 -31.51
N ALA A 130 32.27 -8.10 -31.54
CA ALA A 130 32.60 -6.71 -31.77
C ALA A 130 32.63 -6.36 -33.28
N ASN A 131 32.62 -5.05 -33.54
CA ASN A 131 32.88 -4.33 -34.80
C ASN A 131 31.71 -4.10 -35.78
N SER A 132 31.22 -2.85 -35.79
CA SER A 132 31.42 -1.83 -36.86
C SER A 132 30.19 -0.90 -37.00
N SER A 133 30.33 0.38 -36.65
CA SER A 133 29.49 1.50 -37.14
C SER A 133 29.88 1.84 -38.61
N PRO A 134 29.22 2.76 -39.37
CA PRO A 134 28.23 3.78 -39.00
C PRO A 134 27.08 3.97 -40.05
N VAL A 135 26.40 5.13 -40.03
CA VAL A 135 25.34 5.67 -40.94
C VAL A 135 23.92 5.54 -40.34
N GLY A 136 23.14 6.61 -40.13
CA GLY A 136 23.27 8.00 -40.57
C GLY A 136 22.39 8.93 -39.74
N SER A 137 22.73 10.21 -39.81
CA SER A 137 22.09 11.34 -39.16
C SER A 137 21.22 12.09 -40.16
N THR A 138 20.01 12.46 -39.75
CA THR A 138 19.23 13.63 -40.20
C THR A 138 18.37 13.99 -38.97
N GLY A 139 18.57 15.07 -38.21
CA GLY A 139 18.81 16.45 -38.61
C GLY A 139 17.52 17.22 -38.38
N SER A 140 17.39 17.95 -37.27
CA SER A 140 16.82 19.30 -37.23
C SER A 140 16.92 19.90 -35.82
N LEU A 141 17.63 21.01 -35.71
CA LEU A 141 17.81 21.89 -34.55
C LEU A 141 17.38 23.29 -35.00
N ASP A 142 17.13 24.15 -34.00
CA ASP A 142 16.85 25.60 -34.05
C ASP A 142 15.34 25.92 -33.93
N LYS A 143 14.86 26.69 -32.93
CA LYS A 143 15.40 27.96 -32.44
C LYS A 143 14.89 28.34 -31.02
N SER A 144 15.83 28.90 -30.26
CA SER A 144 15.93 29.46 -28.90
C SER A 144 15.01 30.69 -28.61
N PRO A 145 15.15 31.51 -27.51
CA PRO A 145 16.14 31.49 -26.40
C PRO A 145 15.69 31.86 -24.95
N LEU A 146 16.58 31.54 -23.99
CA LEU A 146 17.03 32.30 -22.79
C LEU A 146 16.08 32.65 -21.61
N HIS A 147 16.38 32.11 -20.42
CA HIS A 147 16.99 32.88 -19.30
C HIS A 147 17.68 31.92 -18.29
N VAL A 148 18.96 32.15 -18.04
CA VAL A 148 19.84 31.58 -16.99
C VAL A 148 19.79 32.47 -15.73
N CYS A 149 19.84 31.97 -14.49
CA CYS A 149 21.04 31.87 -13.63
C CYS A 149 20.52 31.48 -12.22
N ALA A 150 20.94 30.38 -11.59
CA ALA A 150 22.17 30.16 -10.81
C ALA A 150 22.36 31.08 -9.59
N ARG A 151 22.20 30.55 -8.36
CA ARG A 151 23.28 30.29 -7.38
C ARG A 151 22.76 30.06 -5.96
N ASP A 152 23.23 28.97 -5.37
CA ASP A 152 23.41 28.75 -3.94
C ASP A 152 24.50 29.67 -3.36
N ALA A 153 24.26 30.09 -2.12
CA ALA A 153 25.18 30.45 -1.01
C ALA A 153 24.39 31.45 -0.13
N ILE A 154 24.28 31.29 1.18
CA ILE A 154 25.34 31.05 2.18
C ILE A 154 24.87 30.02 3.21
#